data_AF-A0A5S3RJN6-F1
#
_entry.id   AF-A0A5S3RJN6-F1
#
_cell.length_a   1.000
_cell.length_b   1.000
_cell.length_c   1.000
_cell.angle_alpha   90.00
_cell.angle_beta   90.00
_cell.angle_gamma   90.00
#
_symmetry.space_group_name_H-M   'P 1'
#
loop_
_entity.id
_entity.type
_entity.pdbx_description
1 polymer ?
#
loop_
_entity_poly.entity_id
_entity_poly.type
_entity_poly.pdbx_seq_one_letter_code
_entity_poly.pdbx_strand_id
1 'polypeptide(L)' 'RYLPSQNCSYSQLVDELRKYHAKQMLQQKISVLEITSRLRFCEQSGFQRAFQRWYGCTPK' A
#
# COMPACT_ATOMS: atom_id res chain seq x y z
N ARG A 1 4.45 2.05 30.96
CA ARG A 1 3.39 1.08 30.57
C ARG A 1 2.69 1.67 29.35
N TYR A 2 3.15 1.39 28.13
CA TYR A 2 2.53 1.90 26.90
C TYR A 2 1.72 0.76 26.29
N LEU A 3 0.40 0.92 26.19
CA LEU A 3 -0.40 0.14 25.26
C LEU A 3 -0.33 0.85 23.91
N PRO A 4 0.46 0.38 22.93
CA PRO A 4 0.19 0.79 21.56
C PRO A 4 -1.02 -0.02 21.07
N SER A 5 -1.59 0.41 19.94
CA SER A 5 -2.28 -0.50 19.01
C SER A 5 -3.79 -0.70 19.18
N GLN A 6 -4.57 0.36 19.42
CA GLN A 6 -6.01 0.35 19.06
C GLN A 6 -6.34 1.24 17.85
N ASN A 7 -5.34 1.88 17.23
CA ASN A 7 -5.47 2.52 15.91
C ASN A 7 -5.21 1.55 14.74
N CYS A 8 -4.87 0.29 15.04
CA CYS A 8 -4.51 -0.71 14.04
C CYS A 8 -5.70 -1.13 13.18
N SER A 9 -6.89 -1.44 13.73
CA SER A 9 -7.91 -2.14 12.92
C SER A 9 -8.40 -1.39 11.69
N TYR A 10 -8.72 -0.09 11.78
CA TYR A 10 -9.17 0.66 10.59
C TYR A 10 -8.05 0.88 9.59
N SER A 11 -6.88 1.31 10.07
CA SER A 11 -5.72 1.52 9.20
C SER A 11 -5.30 0.21 8.54
N GLN A 12 -5.31 -0.92 9.26
CA GLN A 12 -5.01 -2.26 8.76
C GLN A 12 -6.02 -2.71 7.71
N LEU A 13 -7.33 -2.51 7.93
CA LEU A 13 -8.35 -2.81 6.92
C LEU A 13 -8.14 -2.01 5.63
N VAL A 14 -7.86 -0.72 5.76
CA VAL A 14 -7.54 0.14 4.61
C VAL A 14 -6.25 -0.32 3.92
N ASP A 15 -5.25 -0.70 4.71
CA ASP A 15 -3.96 -1.23 4.26
C ASP A 15 -4.14 -2.53 3.45
N GLU A 16 -4.96 -3.46 3.95
CA GLU A 16 -5.31 -4.70 3.28
C GLU A 16 -6.06 -4.46 1.97
N LEU A 17 -6.99 -3.50 1.95
CA LEU A 17 -7.71 -3.12 0.74
C LEU A 17 -6.75 -2.52 -0.30
N ARG A 18 -5.89 -1.59 0.11
CA ARG A 18 -4.87 -0.98 -0.76
C ARG A 18 -3.89 -2.02 -1.27
N LYS A 19 -3.49 -2.97 -0.41
CA LYS A 19 -2.64 -4.12 -0.73
C LYS A 19 -3.28 -4.99 -1.81
N TYR A 20 -4.56 -5.35 -1.65
CA TYR A 20 -5.32 -6.12 -2.64
C TYR A 20 -5.39 -5.41 -3.98
N HIS A 21 -5.77 -4.13 -3.99
CA HIS A 21 -5.82 -3.33 -5.22
C HIS A 21 -4.45 -3.19 -5.88
N ALA A 22 -3.40 -2.90 -5.11
CA ALA A 22 -2.03 -2.80 -5.63
C ALA A 22 -1.59 -4.06 -6.37
N LYS A 23 -1.87 -5.25 -5.81
CA LYS A 23 -1.56 -6.53 -6.46
C LYS A 23 -2.36 -6.74 -7.74
N GLN A 24 -3.65 -6.45 -7.74
CA GLN A 24 -4.50 -6.55 -8.93
C GLN A 24 -4.04 -5.62 -10.05
N MET A 25 -3.59 -4.41 -9.71
CA MET A 25 -3.09 -3.44 -10.69
C MET A 25 -1.71 -3.84 -11.24
N LEU A 26 -0.82 -4.38 -10.39
CA LEU A 26 0.45 -4.95 -10.83
C LEU A 26 0.26 -6.15 -11.77
N GLN A 27 -0.72 -7.01 -11.49
CA GLN A 27 -1.07 -8.13 -12.37
C GLN A 27 -1.59 -7.66 -13.75
N GLN A 28 -2.26 -6.52 -13.78
CA GLN A 28 -2.70 -5.86 -15.02
C GLN A 28 -1.57 -5.10 -15.73
N LYS A 29 -0.32 -5.21 -15.28
CA LYS A 29 0.86 -4.47 -15.78
C LYS A 29 0.66 -2.95 -15.76
N ILE A 30 -0.14 -2.45 -14.82
CA ILE A 30 -0.32 -1.01 -14.62
C ILE A 30 0.97 -0.45 -14.02
N SER A 31 1.46 0.65 -14.60
CA SER A 31 2.65 1.35 -14.12
C SER A 31 2.48 1.82 -12.69
N VAL A 32 3.53 1.70 -11.87
CA VAL A 32 3.54 2.11 -10.46
C VAL A 32 3.07 3.55 -10.25
N LEU A 33 3.32 4.43 -11.22
CA LEU A 33 2.85 5.83 -11.25
C LEU A 33 1.31 5.91 -11.24
N GLU A 34 0.66 5.12 -12.08
CA GLU A 34 -0.80 5.08 -12.19
C GLU A 34 -1.42 4.44 -10.94
N ILE A 35 -0.78 3.38 -10.40
CA ILE A 35 -1.18 2.78 -9.13
C ILE A 35 -1.13 3.80 -7.99
N THR A 36 -0.06 4.59 -7.94
CA THR A 36 0.15 5.66 -6.95
C THR A 36 -0.97 6.70 -7.03
N SER A 37 -1.29 7.16 -8.24
CA SER A 37 -2.39 8.11 -8.50
C SER A 37 -3.76 7.53 -8.07
N ARG A 38 -4.03 6.28 -8.43
CA ARG A 38 -5.30 5.58 -8.13
C ARG A 38 -5.50 5.32 -6.64
N LEU A 39 -4.42 4.96 -5.94
CA LEU A 39 -4.43 4.74 -4.49
C LEU A 39 -4.33 6.06 -3.69
N ARG A 40 -4.29 7.21 -4.38
CA ARG A 40 -4.19 8.56 -3.80
C ARG A 40 -2.92 8.77 -2.96
N PHE A 41 -1.82 8.13 -3.35
CA PHE A 41 -0.51 8.47 -2.80
C PHE A 41 0.02 9.73 -3.49
N CYS A 42 0.58 10.67 -2.72
CA CYS A 42 1.17 11.87 -3.30
C CYS A 42 2.41 11.57 -4.15
N GLU A 43 3.18 10.55 -3.75
CA GLU A 43 4.45 10.21 -4.38
C GLU A 43 4.59 8.69 -4.53
N GLN A 44 5.27 8.29 -5.61
CA GLN A 44 5.56 6.88 -5.90
C GLN A 44 6.40 6.26 -4.77
N SER A 45 7.30 7.05 -4.17
CA SER A 45 8.09 6.69 -2.99
C SER A 45 7.23 6.32 -1.78
N GLY A 46 6.11 7.02 -1.58
CA GLY A 46 5.15 6.74 -0.51
C GLY A 46 4.45 5.41 -0.72
N PHE A 47 4.01 5.15 -1.95
CA PHE A 47 3.46 3.85 -2.34
C PHE A 47 4.50 2.73 -2.20
N GLN A 48 5.74 2.91 -2.66
CA GLN A 48 6.79 1.90 -2.56
C GLN A 48 7.10 1.53 -1.10
N ARG A 49 7.16 2.51 -0.20
CA ARG A 49 7.33 2.25 1.25
C ARG A 49 6.17 1.44 1.83
N ALA A 50 4.93 1.79 1.46
CA ALA A 50 3.75 1.05 1.89
C ALA A 50 3.77 -0.38 1.31
N PHE A 51 4.04 -0.53 0.02
CA PHE A 51 4.11 -1.81 -0.66
C PHE A 51 5.22 -2.71 -0.09
N GLN A 52 6.39 -2.15 0.21
CA GLN A 52 7.48 -2.86 0.87
C GLN A 52 7.10 -3.28 2.29
N ARG A 53 6.33 -2.47 3.02
CA ARG A 53 5.77 -2.86 4.33
C ARG A 53 4.74 -3.99 4.21
N TRP A 54 3.97 -4.06 3.12
CA TRP A 54 2.91 -5.06 2.91
C TRP A 54 3.40 -6.41 2.39
N TYR A 55 4.38 -6.36 1.49
CA TYR A 55 4.84 -7.50 0.70
C TYR A 55 6.32 -7.83 0.93
N GLY A 56 7.07 -6.98 1.63
CA GLY A 56 8.52 -7.18 1.83
C GLY A 56 9.37 -6.95 0.58
N CYS A 57 8.78 -6.56 -0.54
CA CYS A 57 9.47 -6.36 -1.82
C CYS A 57 9.11 -4.99 -2.41
N THR A 58 9.98 -4.44 -3.27
CA THR A 58 9.65 -3.25 -4.05
C THR A 58 9.00 -3.65 -5.37
N PRO A 59 7.90 -2.98 -5.80
CA PRO A 59 7.34 -3.19 -7.12
C PRO A 59 8.30 -2.57 -8.15
N LYS A 60 8.82 -3.39 -9.08
CA LYS A 60 9.64 -2.98 -10.23
C LYS A 60 8.78 -2.81 -11.46
#